data_AF-A0A8D4UU90-F1
#
_entry.id   AF-A0A8D4UU90-F1
#
_cell.length_a   1.000
_cell.length_b   1.000
_cell.length_c   1.000
_cell.angle_alpha   90.00
_cell.angle_beta   90.00
_cell.angle_gamma   90.00
#
_symmetry.space_group_name_H-M   'P 1'
#
loop_
_entity.id
_entity.type
_entity.pdbx_description
1 polymer ?
#
loop_
_entity_poly.entity_id
_entity_poly.type
_entity_poly.pdbx_seq_one_letter_code
_entity_poly.pdbx_strand_id
1 'polypeptide(L)'
;MFNLPEKYTEIDGFRIPSDKAEEYKRIKARMIREAETFFHTFCEEVKKEKLVDLLGEGIVGYSSTGEMLARISLDPFELSAMNVALQRKKIREYMLATNGYDDDDYQQLLKEFEERRAEKKAQKDKNK
;
A
#
# COMPACT_ATOMS: atom_id res chain seq x y z
N MET A 1 24.05 27.35 -22.38
CA MET A 1 23.23 26.98 -21.20
C MET A 1 24.17 26.36 -20.19
N PHE A 2 24.30 26.97 -19.00
CA PHE A 2 25.06 26.38 -17.90
C PHE A 2 24.20 25.28 -17.27
N ASN A 3 24.61 24.01 -17.39
CA ASN A 3 24.05 22.94 -16.58
C ASN A 3 24.54 23.17 -15.15
N LEU A 4 23.70 23.76 -14.30
CA LEU A 4 23.89 23.69 -12.86
C LEU A 4 23.87 22.21 -12.46
N PRO A 5 24.76 21.75 -11.57
CA PRO A 5 24.73 20.37 -11.10
C PRO A 5 23.35 20.10 -10.48
N GLU A 6 22.67 19.07 -10.96
CA GLU A 6 21.38 18.65 -10.42
C GLU A 6 21.54 18.43 -8.92
N LYS A 7 20.82 19.23 -8.13
CA LYS A 7 20.81 19.10 -6.68
C LYS A 7 19.85 17.97 -6.33
N TYR A 8 20.34 17.02 -5.54
CA TYR A 8 19.55 15.90 -5.04
C TYR A 8 19.33 16.04 -3.54
N THR A 9 18.18 15.57 -3.08
CA THR A 9 17.83 15.43 -1.68
C THR A 9 17.57 13.95 -1.40
N GLU A 10 18.14 13.45 -0.31
CA GLU A 10 17.90 12.08 0.12
C GLU A 10 16.58 12.02 0.92
N ILE A 11 15.66 11.19 0.47
CA ILE A 11 14.35 10.99 1.10
C ILE A 11 14.10 9.48 1.16
N ASP A 12 13.92 8.94 2.36
CA ASP A 12 13.65 7.51 2.60
C ASP A 12 14.71 6.56 2.00
N GLY A 13 15.96 7.01 1.90
CA GLY A 13 17.06 6.25 1.28
C GLY A 13 17.15 6.37 -0.25
N PHE A 14 16.30 7.21 -0.86
CA PHE A 14 16.30 7.48 -2.30
C PHE A 14 16.83 8.87 -2.62
N ARG A 15 17.60 8.99 -3.71
CA ARG A 15 18.07 10.28 -4.23
C ARG A 15 17.01 10.89 -5.15
N ILE A 16 16.33 11.92 -4.66
CA ILE A 16 15.26 12.62 -5.39
C ILE A 16 15.78 13.98 -5.86
N PRO A 17 15.51 14.43 -7.09
CA PRO A 17 15.77 15.81 -7.51
C PRO A 17 15.16 16.81 -6.52
N SER A 18 15.95 17.76 -6.03
CA SER A 18 15.54 18.66 -4.93
C SER A 18 14.31 19.52 -5.28
N ASP A 19 14.12 19.85 -6.55
CA ASP A 19 12.94 20.55 -7.07
C ASP A 19 11.66 19.72 -7.01
N LYS A 20 11.77 18.38 -7.02
CA LYS A 20 10.66 17.42 -6.94
C LYS A 20 10.41 16.86 -5.54
N ALA A 21 11.25 17.19 -4.56
CA ALA A 21 11.18 16.67 -3.20
C ALA A 21 9.79 16.87 -2.54
N GLU A 22 9.21 18.07 -2.68
CA GLU A 22 7.90 18.37 -2.09
C GLU A 22 6.72 17.73 -2.84
N GLU A 23 6.86 17.52 -4.14
CA GLU A 23 5.88 16.72 -4.90
C GLU A 23 5.95 15.25 -4.48
N TYR A 24 7.15 14.69 -4.37
CA TYR A 24 7.39 13.32 -3.92
C TYR A 24 6.74 13.04 -2.56
N LYS A 25 6.98 13.91 -1.57
CA LYS A 25 6.36 13.78 -0.23
C LYS A 25 4.83 13.81 -0.29
N ARG A 26 4.26 14.68 -1.12
CA ARG A 26 2.80 14.79 -1.29
C ARG A 26 2.22 13.55 -1.95
N ILE A 27 2.84 13.03 -3.00
CA ILE A 27 2.43 11.79 -3.66
C ILE A 27 2.53 10.63 -2.67
N LYS A 28 3.66 10.48 -1.97
CA LYS A 28 3.85 9.44 -0.95
C LYS A 28 2.76 9.47 0.12
N ALA A 29 2.50 10.63 0.71
CA ALA A 29 1.48 10.78 1.74
C ALA A 29 0.06 10.47 1.23
N ARG A 30 -0.21 10.71 -0.06
CA ARG A 30 -1.48 10.34 -0.69
C ARG A 30 -1.55 8.83 -0.94
N MET A 31 -0.51 8.22 -1.51
CA MET A 31 -0.48 6.79 -1.81
C MET A 31 -0.58 5.94 -0.54
N ILE A 32 0.05 6.37 0.56
CA ILE A 32 -0.11 5.72 1.87
C ILE A 32 -1.60 5.62 2.25
N ARG A 33 -2.33 6.74 2.19
CA ARG A 33 -3.75 6.77 2.56
C ARG A 33 -4.61 5.91 1.65
N GLU A 34 -4.37 5.95 0.34
CA GLU A 34 -5.10 5.11 -0.63
C GLU A 34 -4.84 3.61 -0.35
N ALA A 35 -3.59 3.23 -0.09
CA ALA A 35 -3.21 1.86 0.23
C ALA A 35 -3.81 1.38 1.55
N GLU A 36 -3.71 2.18 2.62
CA GLU A 36 -4.30 1.87 3.93
C GLU A 36 -5.81 1.70 3.82
N THR A 37 -6.49 2.64 3.15
CA THR A 37 -7.95 2.60 2.95
C THR A 37 -8.36 1.35 2.19
N PHE A 38 -7.63 0.99 1.13
CA PHE A 38 -7.97 -0.17 0.33
C PHE A 38 -7.67 -1.49 1.06
N PHE A 39 -6.49 -1.63 1.68
CA PHE A 39 -6.12 -2.86 2.38
C PHE A 39 -7.03 -3.13 3.58
N HIS A 40 -7.52 -2.11 4.27
CA HIS A 40 -8.52 -2.29 5.34
C HIS A 40 -9.86 -2.87 4.87
N THR A 41 -10.10 -2.99 3.56
CA THR A 41 -11.31 -3.66 3.05
C THR A 41 -11.25 -5.18 3.15
N PHE A 42 -10.05 -5.78 3.22
CA PHE A 42 -9.86 -7.24 3.27
C PHE A 42 -8.78 -7.72 4.26
N CYS A 43 -7.96 -6.81 4.80
CA CYS A 43 -6.95 -7.09 5.82
C CYS A 43 -7.45 -6.69 7.21
N GLU A 44 -7.12 -7.48 8.22
CA GLU A 44 -7.44 -7.20 9.62
C GLU A 44 -6.55 -6.11 10.21
N GLU A 45 -5.26 -6.17 9.88
CA GLU A 45 -4.27 -5.22 10.34
C GLU A 45 -3.51 -4.66 9.14
N VAL A 46 -3.28 -3.35 9.12
CA VAL A 46 -2.50 -2.68 8.06
C VAL A 46 -1.43 -1.83 8.74
N LYS A 47 -0.18 -1.98 8.31
CA LYS A 47 0.99 -1.33 8.91
C LYS A 47 1.87 -0.73 7.83
N LYS A 48 2.54 0.36 8.19
CA LYS A 48 3.72 0.85 7.45
C LYS A 48 4.98 0.28 8.08
N GLU A 49 5.75 -0.49 7.32
CA GLU A 49 6.95 -1.15 7.82
C GLU A 49 8.03 -1.34 6.75
N LYS A 50 9.23 -1.73 7.16
CA LYS A 50 10.33 -2.02 6.23
C LYS A 50 10.08 -3.35 5.54
N LEU A 51 10.18 -3.36 4.22
CA LEU A 51 10.11 -4.59 3.43
C LEU A 51 11.52 -5.21 3.39
N VAL A 52 11.65 -6.48 3.77
CA VAL A 52 12.96 -7.13 3.97
C VAL A 52 13.72 -7.33 2.65
N ASP A 53 12.98 -7.44 1.57
CA ASP A 53 13.43 -7.70 0.20
C ASP A 53 13.55 -6.43 -0.66
N LEU A 54 13.12 -5.27 -0.17
CA LEU A 54 13.11 -4.01 -0.91
C LEU A 54 13.76 -2.88 -0.12
N LEU A 55 14.31 -1.90 -0.84
CA LEU A 55 14.80 -0.68 -0.20
C LEU A 55 13.60 0.18 0.23
N GLY A 56 13.54 0.52 1.51
CA GLY A 56 12.54 1.46 2.04
C GLY A 56 11.39 0.80 2.79
N GLU A 57 10.29 1.54 2.90
CA GLU A 57 9.08 1.12 3.62
C GLU A 57 7.98 0.76 2.63
N GLY A 58 7.04 -0.07 3.06
CA GLY A 58 5.82 -0.40 2.36
C GLY A 58 4.61 -0.31 3.27
N ILE A 59 3.41 -0.32 2.68
CA ILE A 59 2.17 -0.61 3.39
C ILE A 59 1.90 -2.09 3.25
N VAL A 60 1.66 -2.77 4.37
CA VAL A 60 1.49 -4.23 4.45
C VAL A 60 0.20 -4.53 5.20
N GLY A 61 -0.64 -5.38 4.61
CA GLY A 61 -1.88 -5.87 5.15
C GLY A 61 -1.78 -7.33 5.59
N TYR A 62 -2.30 -7.61 6.78
CA TYR A 62 -2.21 -8.90 7.45
C TYR A 62 -3.59 -9.50 7.72
N SER A 63 -3.67 -10.83 7.71
CA SER A 63 -4.81 -11.60 8.20
C SER A 63 -4.86 -11.60 9.74
N SER A 64 -5.94 -12.12 10.31
CA SER A 64 -6.05 -12.30 11.77
C SER A 64 -5.05 -13.29 12.37
N THR A 65 -4.43 -14.15 11.56
CA THR A 65 -3.39 -15.10 12.00
C THR A 65 -1.98 -14.51 11.87
N GLY A 66 -1.84 -13.29 11.35
CA GLY A 66 -0.56 -12.65 11.09
C GLY A 66 0.05 -13.04 9.74
N GLU A 67 -0.69 -13.72 8.87
CA GLU A 67 -0.27 -13.97 7.50
C GLU A 67 -0.30 -12.68 6.67
N MET A 68 0.75 -12.40 5.91
CA MET A 68 0.79 -11.25 5.01
C MET A 68 -0.10 -11.54 3.80
N LEU A 69 -1.16 -10.74 3.64
CA LEU A 69 -2.09 -10.85 2.52
C LEU A 69 -1.65 -9.93 1.37
N ALA A 70 -1.42 -8.66 1.64
CA ALA A 70 -1.06 -7.71 0.59
C ALA A 70 0.05 -6.78 1.03
N ARG A 71 0.84 -6.31 0.08
CA ARG A 71 1.83 -5.27 0.30
C ARG A 71 1.94 -4.34 -0.91
N ILE A 72 2.42 -3.13 -0.66
CA ILE A 72 2.81 -2.19 -1.71
C ILE A 72 4.02 -1.37 -1.25
N SER A 73 5.03 -1.27 -2.10
CA SER A 73 6.24 -0.50 -1.82
C SER A 73 5.94 1.01 -1.86
N LEU A 74 6.66 1.79 -1.04
CA LEU A 74 6.62 3.26 -1.09
C LEU A 74 7.89 3.84 -1.71
N ASP A 75 8.57 3.08 -2.56
CA ASP A 75 9.69 3.56 -3.34
C ASP A 75 9.23 4.51 -4.48
N PRO A 76 10.15 5.33 -5.04
CA PRO A 76 9.78 6.32 -6.05
C PRO A 76 9.19 5.75 -7.34
N PHE A 77 9.58 4.55 -7.75
CA PHE A 77 9.05 3.93 -8.96
C PHE A 77 7.62 3.45 -8.73
N GLU A 78 7.38 2.77 -7.61
CA GLU A 78 6.06 2.32 -7.20
C GLU A 78 5.11 3.50 -7.01
N LEU A 79 5.54 4.54 -6.29
CA LEU A 79 4.76 5.76 -6.09
C LEU A 79 4.40 6.47 -7.40
N SER A 80 5.30 6.45 -8.39
CA SER A 80 5.03 7.02 -9.72
C SER A 80 3.95 6.22 -10.45
N ALA A 81 4.07 4.89 -10.47
CA ALA A 81 3.10 4.00 -11.09
C ALA A 81 1.72 4.09 -10.44
N MET A 82 1.68 4.08 -9.10
CA MET A 82 0.44 4.30 -8.33
C MET A 82 -0.20 5.66 -8.65
N ASN A 83 0.58 6.73 -8.74
CA ASN A 83 0.02 8.06 -9.07
C ASN A 83 -0.61 8.08 -10.47
N VAL A 84 0.00 7.41 -11.45
CA VAL A 84 -0.58 7.24 -12.80
C VAL A 84 -1.86 6.40 -12.74
N ALA A 85 -1.86 5.30 -12.00
CA ALA A 85 -3.04 4.46 -11.81
C ALA A 85 -4.19 5.24 -11.16
N LEU A 86 -3.87 6.08 -10.16
CA LEU A 86 -4.84 6.94 -9.49
C LEU A 86 -5.45 7.99 -10.42
N GLN A 87 -4.64 8.64 -11.25
CA GLN A 87 -5.13 9.57 -12.28
C GLN A 87 -6.06 8.89 -13.29
N ARG A 88 -5.84 7.59 -13.55
CA ARG A 88 -6.68 6.76 -14.42
C ARG A 88 -7.88 6.13 -13.70
N LYS A 89 -8.07 6.40 -12.41
CA LYS A 89 -9.09 5.79 -11.54
C LYS A 89 -8.97 4.26 -11.46
N LYS A 90 -7.75 3.73 -11.59
CA LYS A 90 -7.44 2.29 -11.57
C LYS A 90 -6.51 1.89 -10.43
N ILE A 91 -6.51 2.64 -9.33
CA ILE A 91 -5.55 2.45 -8.24
C ILE A 91 -5.74 1.12 -7.50
N ARG A 92 -6.99 0.66 -7.36
CA ARG A 92 -7.30 -0.59 -6.66
C ARG A 92 -6.89 -1.80 -7.48
N GLU A 93 -7.23 -1.78 -8.77
CA GLU A 93 -6.85 -2.79 -9.75
C GLU A 93 -5.33 -2.89 -9.85
N TYR A 94 -4.63 -1.74 -9.81
CA TYR A 94 -3.18 -1.72 -9.76
C TYR A 94 -2.64 -2.41 -8.49
N MET A 95 -3.15 -2.06 -7.31
CA MET A 95 -2.72 -2.67 -6.03
C MET A 95 -3.02 -4.18 -5.95
N LEU A 96 -4.12 -4.65 -6.56
CA LEU A 96 -4.43 -6.07 -6.66
C LEU A 96 -3.41 -6.77 -7.58
N ALA A 97 -3.20 -6.22 -8.78
CA ALA A 97 -2.27 -6.80 -9.75
C ALA A 97 -0.83 -6.87 -9.24
N THR A 98 -0.35 -5.89 -8.46
CA THR A 98 0.99 -5.93 -7.86
C THR A 98 1.15 -7.04 -6.81
N ASN A 99 0.03 -7.51 -6.23
CA ASN A 99 0.00 -8.64 -5.30
C ASN A 99 -0.33 -9.97 -6.01
N GLY A 100 -0.46 -9.97 -7.34
CA GLY A 100 -0.78 -11.15 -8.13
C GLY A 100 -2.25 -11.55 -8.08
N TYR A 101 -3.12 -10.66 -7.62
CA TYR A 101 -4.56 -10.92 -7.51
C TYR A 101 -5.30 -10.52 -8.78
N ASP A 102 -6.20 -11.40 -9.20
CA ASP A 102 -7.28 -11.06 -10.12
C ASP A 102 -8.58 -10.71 -9.37
N ASP A 103 -9.66 -10.52 -10.12
CA ASP A 103 -10.95 -10.15 -9.55
C ASP A 103 -11.56 -11.28 -8.68
N ASP A 104 -11.33 -12.55 -9.05
CA ASP A 104 -11.85 -13.71 -8.33
C ASP A 104 -11.11 -13.87 -7.00
N ASP A 105 -9.78 -13.71 -7.00
CA ASP A 105 -8.97 -13.66 -5.78
C ASP A 105 -9.46 -12.57 -4.82
N TYR A 106 -9.77 -11.38 -5.36
CA TYR A 106 -10.26 -10.27 -4.54
C TYR A 106 -11.63 -10.56 -3.93
N GLN A 107 -12.57 -11.15 -4.68
CA GLN A 107 -13.87 -11.54 -4.12
C GLN A 107 -13.71 -12.58 -3.00
N GLN A 108 -12.79 -13.53 -3.18
CA GLN A 108 -12.51 -14.53 -2.16
C GLN A 108 -11.95 -13.88 -0.88
N LEU A 109 -10.99 -12.95 -1.01
CA LEU A 109 -10.43 -12.20 0.14
C LEU A 109 -11.51 -11.42 0.91
N LEU A 110 -12.44 -10.77 0.20
CA LEU A 110 -13.56 -10.06 0.81
C LEU A 110 -14.48 -11.00 1.58
N LYS A 111 -14.87 -12.12 0.97
CA LYS A 111 -15.74 -13.12 1.59
C LYS A 111 -15.13 -13.65 2.88
N GLU A 112 -13.87 -14.06 2.83
CA GLU A 112 -13.20 -14.59 4.02
C GLU A 112 -13.05 -13.53 5.11
N PHE A 113 -12.85 -12.27 4.75
CA PHE A 113 -12.79 -11.17 5.71
C PHE A 113 -14.14 -10.98 6.43
N GLU A 114 -15.26 -11.04 5.70
CA GLU A 114 -16.59 -10.97 6.28
C GLU A 114 -16.90 -12.15 7.20
N GLU A 115 -16.55 -13.37 6.78
CA GLU A 115 -16.70 -14.59 7.58
C GLU A 115 -15.93 -14.48 8.90
N ARG A 116 -14.65 -14.08 8.84
CA ARG A 116 -13.82 -13.83 10.04
C ARG A 116 -14.42 -12.79 10.99
N ARG A 117 -15.00 -11.70 10.45
CA ARG A 117 -15.68 -10.68 11.28
C ARG A 117 -16.96 -11.20 11.92
N ALA A 118 -17.75 -11.98 11.19
CA ALA A 118 -18.98 -12.59 11.71
C ALA A 118 -18.67 -13.58 12.85
N GLU A 119 -17.66 -14.44 12.67
CA GLU A 119 -17.20 -15.39 13.69
C GLU A 119 -16.72 -14.67 14.96
N LYS A 120 -15.89 -13.62 14.83
CA LYS A 120 -15.44 -12.81 15.97
C LYS A 120 -16.60 -12.17 16.71
N LYS A 121 -17.63 -11.69 16.00
CA LYS A 121 -18.82 -11.10 16.61
C LYS A 121 -19.62 -12.17 17.37
N ALA A 122 -19.87 -13.32 16.74
CA ALA A 122 -20.59 -14.43 17.38
C ALA A 122 -19.86 -14.95 18.62
N GLN A 123 -18.53 -15.01 18.61
CA GLN A 123 -17.75 -15.43 19.77
C GLN A 123 -17.81 -14.42 20.92
N LYS A 124 -17.82 -13.11 20.62
CA LYS A 124 -18.01 -12.06 21.64
C LYS A 124 -19.40 -12.13 22.27
N ASP A 125 -20.43 -12.40 21.47
CA ASP A 125 -21.81 -12.51 21.96
C ASP A 125 -22.03 -13.76 22.81
N LYS A 126 -21.29 -14.86 22.57
CA LYS A 126 -21.33 -16.08 23.40
C LYS A 126 -20.58 -15.96 24.73
N ASN A 127 -19.58 -15.07 24.80
CA ASN A 127 -18.73 -14.88 25.98
C ASN A 127 -19.25 -13.76 26.91
N LYS A 128 -20.45 -13.22 26.65
CA LYS A 128 -21.10 -12.15 27.41
C LYS A 128 -22.34 -12.68 28.12
#